data_AF-A0A4X3NWX7-F1
#
_entry.id   AF-A0A4X3NWX7-F1
#
_cell.length_a   1.000
_cell.length_b   1.000
_cell.length_c   1.000
_cell.angle_alpha   90.00
_cell.angle_beta   90.00
_cell.angle_gamma   90.00
#
_symmetry.space_group_name_H-M   'P 1'
#
loop_
_entity.id
_entity.type
_entity.pdbx_description
1 polymer ?
#
loop_
_entity_poly.entity_id
_entity_poly.type
_entity_poly.pdbx_seq_one_letter_code
_entity_poly.pdbx_strand_id
1 'polypeptide(L)'
;MSHPNFEAYKERLGKLAEHIKAHPDEARAGVAKLSAAAQQPAGDIIKIFVSDKDNKTKYEEIQKIKAGLSAPVRAEIDQHKQDLAHKIGLLTRDEILERLAKLSDHIKAHPDEARAGVAKLSAAAQQPAGDIIKIFVSDKDNKTKFEEIQKIKAGLPSAVVGEINAHKEEIANKLGITPLHHH
;
A
#
# COMPACT_ATOMS: atom_id res chain seq x y z
N MET A 1 -14.16 -5.09 13.04
CA MET A 1 -14.10 -5.99 11.87
C MET A 1 -12.80 -5.67 11.12
N SER A 2 -11.84 -6.59 11.09
CA SER A 2 -10.61 -6.41 10.30
C SER A 2 -10.96 -6.46 8.82
N HIS A 3 -10.41 -5.53 8.04
CA HIS A 3 -10.60 -5.54 6.58
C HIS A 3 -9.91 -6.80 6.02
N PRO A 4 -10.58 -7.60 5.15
CA PRO A 4 -9.99 -8.81 4.56
C PRO A 4 -8.60 -8.58 3.95
N ASN A 5 -8.41 -7.38 3.38
CA ASN A 5 -7.18 -6.98 2.70
C ASN A 5 -6.03 -6.66 3.66
N PHE A 6 -6.32 -6.24 4.90
CA PHE A 6 -5.28 -6.01 5.89
C PHE A 6 -4.74 -7.33 6.44
N GLU A 7 -5.60 -8.33 6.60
CA GLU A 7 -5.17 -9.67 7.02
C GLU A 7 -4.38 -10.37 5.91
N ALA A 8 -4.80 -10.27 4.64
CA ALA A 8 -4.00 -10.77 3.51
C ALA A 8 -2.63 -10.09 3.40
N TYR A 9 -2.57 -8.78 3.64
CA TYR A 9 -1.31 -8.03 3.67
C TYR A 9 -0.38 -8.52 4.80
N LYS A 10 -0.92 -8.68 6.02
CA LYS A 10 -0.16 -9.24 7.15
C LYS A 10 0.32 -10.65 6.87
N GLU A 11 -0.53 -11.48 6.27
CA GLU A 11 -0.19 -12.86 5.92
C GLU A 11 0.99 -12.90 4.94
N ARG A 12 0.98 -12.06 3.90
CA ARG A 12 2.11 -11.96 2.95
C ARG A 12 3.40 -11.48 3.61
N LEU A 13 3.31 -10.50 4.51
CA LEU A 13 4.48 -10.07 5.30
C LEU A 13 5.00 -11.18 6.23
N GLY A 14 4.09 -11.95 6.84
CA GLY A 14 4.42 -13.11 7.66
C GLY A 14 5.15 -14.18 6.84
N LYS A 15 4.59 -14.57 5.69
CA LYS A 15 5.22 -15.51 4.74
C LYS A 15 6.58 -15.04 4.27
N LEU A 16 6.76 -13.73 4.02
CA LEU A 16 8.08 -13.19 3.68
C LEU A 16 9.08 -13.35 4.82
N ALA A 17 8.67 -13.04 6.04
CA ALA A 17 9.54 -13.19 7.20
C ALA A 17 9.93 -14.66 7.42
N GLU A 18 8.97 -15.58 7.27
CA GLU A 18 9.21 -17.03 7.34
C GLU A 18 10.14 -17.52 6.22
N HIS A 19 9.93 -17.06 4.98
CA HIS A 19 10.82 -17.38 3.86
C HIS A 19 12.25 -16.93 4.13
N ILE A 20 12.44 -15.70 4.60
CA ILE A 20 13.77 -15.17 4.95
C ILE A 20 14.40 -15.99 6.10
N LYS A 21 13.62 -16.41 7.11
CA LYS A 21 14.11 -17.29 8.18
C LYS A 21 14.54 -18.66 7.65
N ALA A 22 13.79 -19.23 6.71
CA ALA A 22 14.07 -20.54 6.12
C ALA A 22 15.22 -20.51 5.10
N HIS A 23 15.42 -19.37 4.42
CA HIS A 23 16.43 -19.18 3.38
C HIS A 23 17.34 -17.98 3.67
N PRO A 24 18.09 -17.99 4.79
CA PRO A 24 18.91 -16.85 5.20
C PRO A 24 20.01 -16.50 4.19
N ASP A 25 20.48 -17.48 3.41
CA ASP A 25 21.52 -17.27 2.42
C ASP A 25 21.02 -16.49 1.20
N GLU A 26 19.74 -16.61 0.83
CA GLU A 26 19.15 -15.76 -0.22
C GLU A 26 19.09 -14.30 0.21
N ALA A 27 18.71 -14.06 1.47
CA ALA A 27 18.69 -12.72 2.04
C ALA A 27 20.10 -12.13 2.14
N ARG A 28 21.09 -12.93 2.57
CA ARG A 28 22.51 -12.51 2.60
C ARG A 28 23.04 -12.21 1.21
N ALA A 29 22.74 -13.04 0.22
CA ALA A 29 23.15 -12.82 -1.17
C ALA A 29 22.52 -11.55 -1.75
N GLY A 30 21.29 -11.23 -1.36
CA GLY A 30 20.64 -9.96 -1.68
C GLY A 30 21.39 -8.76 -1.07
N VAL A 31 21.73 -8.83 0.21
CA VAL A 31 22.49 -7.79 0.91
C VAL A 31 23.89 -7.61 0.33
N ALA A 32 24.57 -8.70 -0.04
CA ALA A 32 25.92 -8.65 -0.61
C ALA A 32 26.02 -7.91 -1.95
N LYS A 33 24.89 -7.71 -2.64
CA LYS A 33 24.84 -6.91 -3.88
C LYS A 33 24.84 -5.40 -3.63
N LEU A 34 24.62 -4.97 -2.39
CA LEU A 34 24.63 -3.57 -2.02
C LEU A 34 26.07 -3.06 -1.84
N SER A 35 26.23 -1.74 -1.87
CA SER A 35 27.47 -1.07 -1.54
C SER A 35 27.96 -1.47 -0.15
N ALA A 36 29.28 -1.47 0.06
CA ALA A 36 29.88 -1.88 1.34
C ALA A 36 29.30 -1.09 2.54
N ALA A 37 28.96 0.19 2.34
CA ALA A 37 28.35 1.03 3.37
C ALA A 37 26.87 0.66 3.66
N ALA A 38 26.17 0.04 2.71
CA ALA A 38 24.78 -0.39 2.86
C ALA A 38 24.62 -1.84 3.37
N GLN A 39 25.64 -2.68 3.21
CA GLN A 39 25.58 -4.11 3.56
C GLN A 39 25.23 -4.35 5.04
N GLN A 40 26.00 -3.77 5.97
CA GLN A 40 25.76 -3.98 7.39
C GLN A 40 24.39 -3.43 7.84
N PRO A 41 24.02 -2.18 7.52
CA PRO A 41 22.70 -1.65 7.88
C PRO A 41 21.52 -2.44 7.26
N ALA A 42 21.63 -2.87 6.00
CA ALA A 42 20.60 -3.68 5.36
C ALA A 42 20.45 -5.04 6.04
N GLY A 43 21.57 -5.70 6.38
CA GLY A 43 21.57 -6.96 7.12
C GLY A 43 20.91 -6.83 8.49
N ASP A 44 21.17 -5.76 9.22
CA ASP A 44 20.56 -5.52 10.53
C ASP A 44 19.06 -5.20 10.43
N ILE A 45 18.63 -4.47 9.39
CA ILE A 45 17.21 -4.24 9.09
C ILE A 45 16.49 -5.58 8.81
N ILE A 46 17.11 -6.49 8.05
CA ILE A 46 16.53 -7.81 7.77
C ILE A 46 16.40 -8.62 9.06
N LYS A 47 17.43 -8.64 9.92
CA LYS A 47 17.38 -9.30 11.23
C LYS A 47 16.23 -8.77 12.09
N ILE A 48 16.04 -7.44 12.14
CA ILE A 48 14.93 -6.83 12.87
C ILE A 48 13.59 -7.24 12.27
N PHE A 49 13.47 -7.21 10.94
CA PHE A 49 12.23 -7.56 10.23
C PHE A 49 11.75 -8.97 10.58
N VAL A 50 12.66 -9.95 10.58
CA VAL A 50 12.34 -11.35 10.91
C VAL A 50 12.35 -11.66 12.41
N SER A 51 12.72 -10.73 13.28
CA SER A 51 12.67 -10.97 14.72
C SER A 51 11.24 -11.18 15.23
N ASP A 52 11.09 -11.70 16.44
CA ASP A 52 9.77 -11.91 17.07
C ASP A 52 9.27 -10.67 17.84
N LYS A 53 9.93 -9.51 17.66
CA LYS A 53 9.52 -8.23 18.24
C LYS A 53 8.19 -7.76 17.65
N ASP A 54 7.46 -6.93 18.38
CA ASP A 54 6.26 -6.31 17.85
C ASP A 54 6.58 -5.28 16.75
N ASN A 55 5.58 -4.97 15.92
CA ASN A 55 5.74 -4.10 14.75
C ASN A 55 6.19 -2.68 15.11
N LYS A 56 5.81 -2.16 16.29
CA LYS A 56 6.20 -0.81 16.71
C LYS A 56 7.69 -0.79 17.05
N THR A 57 8.17 -1.75 17.84
CA THR A 57 9.60 -1.85 18.14
C THR A 57 10.43 -2.09 16.89
N LYS A 58 10.01 -2.97 15.99
CA LYS A 58 10.68 -3.17 14.70
C LYS A 58 10.81 -1.87 13.91
N TYR A 59 9.72 -1.10 13.82
CA TYR A 59 9.72 0.18 13.11
C TYR A 59 10.71 1.17 13.73
N GLU A 60 10.66 1.35 15.05
CA GLU A 60 11.53 2.30 15.76
C GLU A 60 13.01 1.94 15.61
N GLU A 61 13.38 0.67 15.70
CA GLU A 61 14.77 0.23 15.50
C GLU A 61 15.25 0.43 14.07
N ILE A 62 14.41 0.14 13.07
CA ILE A 62 14.74 0.39 11.66
C ILE A 62 14.93 1.90 11.41
N GLN A 63 14.08 2.75 12.00
CA GLN A 63 14.24 4.21 11.87
C GLN A 63 15.53 4.70 12.52
N LYS A 64 15.91 4.16 13.67
CA LYS A 64 17.20 4.48 14.33
C LYS A 64 18.39 4.13 13.44
N ILE A 65 18.38 2.94 12.82
CA ILE A 65 19.43 2.56 11.86
C ILE A 65 19.50 3.58 10.73
N LYS A 66 18.37 3.89 10.09
CA LYS A 66 18.32 4.84 8.96
C LYS A 66 18.76 6.26 9.34
N ALA A 67 18.47 6.72 10.54
CA ALA A 67 18.82 8.07 10.99
C ALA A 67 20.35 8.32 10.95
N GLY A 68 21.16 7.28 11.18
CA GLY A 68 22.63 7.36 11.14
C GLY A 68 23.25 7.24 9.75
N LEU A 69 22.46 7.04 8.69
CA LEU A 69 22.96 6.78 7.34
C LEU A 69 22.92 8.01 6.45
N SER A 70 23.85 8.10 5.50
CA SER A 70 23.83 9.12 4.46
C SER A 70 22.63 8.93 3.53
N ALA A 71 22.20 10.02 2.85
CA ALA A 71 21.06 9.96 1.94
C ALA A 71 21.23 8.90 0.82
N PRO A 72 22.40 8.76 0.15
CA PRO A 72 22.60 7.73 -0.87
C PRO A 72 22.47 6.30 -0.33
N VAL A 73 23.07 6.02 0.84
CA VAL A 73 23.00 4.69 1.47
C VAL A 73 21.57 4.35 1.89
N ARG A 74 20.82 5.32 2.43
CA ARG A 74 19.39 5.13 2.73
C ARG A 74 18.58 4.79 1.49
N ALA A 75 18.78 5.53 0.40
CA ALA A 75 18.05 5.32 -0.84
C ALA A 75 18.32 3.93 -1.43
N GLU A 76 19.58 3.47 -1.40
CA GLU A 76 19.95 2.13 -1.84
C GLU A 76 19.27 1.03 -1.01
N ILE A 77 19.26 1.18 0.32
CA ILE A 77 18.59 0.21 1.21
C ILE A 77 17.08 0.22 0.97
N ASP A 78 16.47 1.39 0.74
CA ASP A 78 15.04 1.49 0.48
C ASP A 78 14.66 0.86 -0.87
N GLN A 79 15.50 1.03 -1.89
CA GLN A 79 15.36 0.31 -3.15
C GLN A 79 15.43 -1.20 -2.95
N HIS A 80 16.41 -1.69 -2.18
CA HIS A 80 16.51 -3.12 -1.88
C HIS A 80 15.25 -3.68 -1.19
N LYS A 81 14.68 -2.92 -0.25
CA LYS A 81 13.42 -3.29 0.42
C LYS A 81 12.24 -3.28 -0.53
N GLN A 82 12.20 -2.34 -1.47
CA GLN A 82 11.19 -2.28 -2.52
C GLN A 82 11.28 -3.52 -3.43
N ASP A 83 12.48 -3.89 -3.88
CA ASP A 83 12.69 -5.08 -4.71
C ASP A 83 12.23 -6.37 -4.00
N LEU A 84 12.48 -6.48 -2.68
CA LEU A 84 11.99 -7.60 -1.87
C LEU A 84 10.47 -7.62 -1.76
N ALA A 85 9.83 -6.46 -1.60
CA ALA A 85 8.36 -6.36 -1.59
C ALA A 85 7.77 -6.77 -2.95
N HIS A 86 8.39 -6.36 -4.05
CA HIS A 86 7.93 -6.67 -5.41
C HIS A 86 8.02 -8.17 -5.73
N LYS A 87 9.04 -8.87 -5.25
CA LYS A 87 9.18 -10.33 -5.42
C LYS A 87 7.98 -11.13 -4.89
N ILE A 88 7.28 -10.60 -3.89
CA ILE A 88 6.09 -11.22 -3.30
C ILE A 88 4.79 -10.51 -3.71
N GLY A 89 4.84 -9.66 -4.74
CA GLY A 89 3.68 -8.94 -5.24
C GLY A 89 3.11 -7.92 -4.25
N LEU A 90 3.95 -7.30 -3.42
CA LEU A 90 3.57 -6.21 -2.54
C LEU A 90 4.08 -4.87 -3.07
N LEU A 91 3.21 -3.88 -3.11
CA LEU A 91 3.60 -2.49 -3.31
C LEU A 91 4.09 -1.89 -2.00
N THR A 92 5.09 -1.02 -2.07
CA THR A 92 5.52 -0.21 -0.94
C THR A 92 4.48 0.88 -0.64
N ARG A 93 4.55 1.45 0.57
CA ARG A 93 3.68 2.56 0.97
C ARG A 93 3.78 3.72 -0.01
N ASP A 94 4.99 4.08 -0.43
CA ASP A 94 5.22 5.24 -1.27
C ASP A 94 4.67 5.02 -2.68
N GLU A 95 4.81 3.82 -3.24
CA GLU A 95 4.18 3.44 -4.51
C GLU A 95 2.65 3.47 -4.42
N ILE A 96 2.07 3.00 -3.32
CA ILE A 96 0.62 3.09 -3.10
C ILE A 96 0.20 4.56 -3.06
N LEU A 97 0.92 5.40 -2.32
CA LEU A 97 0.62 6.83 -2.22
C LEU A 97 0.75 7.54 -3.56
N GLU A 98 1.80 7.26 -4.34
CA GLU A 98 2.01 7.81 -5.68
C GLU A 98 0.87 7.40 -6.63
N ARG A 99 0.51 6.12 -6.62
CA ARG A 99 -0.60 5.58 -7.41
C ARG A 99 -1.93 6.22 -7.04
N LEU A 100 -2.20 6.41 -5.74
CA LEU A 100 -3.39 7.10 -5.26
C LEU A 100 -3.40 8.59 -5.62
N ALA A 101 -2.25 9.25 -5.61
CA ALA A 101 -2.12 10.64 -6.04
C ALA A 101 -2.45 10.78 -7.53
N LYS A 102 -1.85 9.95 -8.39
CA LYS A 102 -2.16 9.90 -9.84
C LYS A 102 -3.64 9.67 -10.11
N LEU A 103 -4.26 8.75 -9.37
CA LEU A 103 -5.71 8.48 -9.48
C LEU A 103 -6.53 9.71 -9.08
N SER A 104 -6.17 10.35 -7.97
CA SER A 104 -6.85 11.57 -7.49
C SER A 104 -6.74 12.70 -8.51
N ASP A 105 -5.54 12.94 -9.04
CA ASP A 105 -5.28 14.01 -10.01
C ASP A 105 -6.03 13.77 -11.32
N HIS A 106 -6.07 12.53 -11.79
CA HIS A 106 -6.86 12.17 -12.97
C HIS A 106 -8.36 12.44 -12.76
N ILE A 107 -8.93 12.04 -11.62
CA ILE A 107 -10.35 12.31 -11.31
C ILE A 107 -10.62 13.82 -11.22
N LYS A 108 -9.70 14.61 -10.65
CA LYS A 108 -9.80 16.08 -10.61
C LYS A 108 -9.77 16.69 -12.01
N ALA A 109 -8.95 16.16 -12.91
CA ALA A 109 -8.83 16.64 -14.29
C ALA A 109 -10.01 16.22 -15.18
N HIS A 110 -10.67 15.10 -14.85
CA HIS A 110 -11.75 14.51 -15.65
C HIS A 110 -13.04 14.26 -14.81
N PRO A 111 -13.64 15.31 -14.21
CA PRO A 111 -14.78 15.15 -13.31
C PRO A 111 -16.03 14.59 -13.99
N ASP A 112 -16.21 14.86 -15.29
CA ASP A 112 -17.36 14.37 -16.05
C ASP A 112 -17.26 12.88 -16.36
N GLU A 113 -16.06 12.35 -16.55
CA GLU A 113 -15.84 10.90 -16.68
C GLU A 113 -16.19 10.18 -15.38
N ALA A 114 -15.75 10.73 -14.24
CA ALA A 114 -16.09 10.19 -12.92
C ALA A 114 -17.61 10.22 -12.66
N ARG A 115 -18.29 11.32 -13.00
CA ARG A 115 -19.75 11.42 -12.91
C ARG A 115 -20.48 10.43 -13.83
N ALA A 116 -20.03 10.29 -15.07
CA ALA A 116 -20.59 9.34 -16.01
C ALA A 116 -20.39 7.88 -15.55
N GLY A 117 -19.26 7.60 -14.89
CA GLY A 117 -18.98 6.33 -14.22
C GLY A 117 -19.98 6.05 -13.10
N VAL A 118 -20.16 7.01 -12.18
CA VAL A 118 -21.13 6.91 -11.09
C VAL A 118 -22.55 6.69 -11.61
N ALA A 119 -22.95 7.39 -12.68
CA ALA A 119 -24.30 7.29 -13.26
C ALA A 119 -24.63 5.89 -13.82
N LYS A 120 -23.61 5.05 -14.09
CA LYS A 120 -23.81 3.65 -14.54
C LYS A 120 -24.11 2.69 -13.40
N LEU A 121 -23.90 3.10 -12.15
CA LEU A 121 -24.18 2.28 -10.98
C LEU A 121 -25.69 2.25 -10.69
N SER A 122 -26.11 1.26 -9.89
CA SER A 122 -27.45 1.17 -9.35
C SER A 122 -27.83 2.45 -8.60
N ALA A 123 -29.12 2.81 -8.59
CA ALA A 123 -29.60 4.02 -7.92
C ALA A 123 -29.16 4.09 -6.44
N ALA A 124 -29.09 2.95 -5.76
CA ALA A 124 -28.63 2.84 -4.38
C ALA A 124 -27.12 3.08 -4.20
N ALA A 125 -26.32 2.86 -5.25
CA ALA A 125 -24.86 3.04 -5.24
C ALA A 125 -24.41 4.42 -5.75
N GLN A 126 -25.24 5.13 -6.53
CA GLN A 126 -24.88 6.42 -7.15
C GLN A 126 -24.46 7.49 -6.13
N GLN A 127 -25.33 7.80 -5.17
CA GLN A 127 -25.03 8.84 -4.18
C GLN A 127 -23.80 8.48 -3.31
N PRO A 128 -23.71 7.27 -2.71
CA PRO A 128 -22.55 6.90 -1.93
C PRO A 128 -21.24 6.85 -2.73
N ALA A 129 -21.27 6.40 -4.00
CA ALA A 129 -20.10 6.43 -4.87
C ALA A 129 -19.63 7.86 -5.16
N GLY A 130 -20.57 8.76 -5.46
CA GLY A 130 -20.28 10.19 -5.66
C GLY A 130 -19.64 10.84 -4.43
N ASP A 131 -20.16 10.56 -3.24
CA ASP A 131 -19.61 11.09 -1.99
C ASP A 131 -18.21 10.55 -1.69
N ILE A 132 -17.98 9.24 -1.93
CA ILE A 132 -16.65 8.62 -1.79
C ILE A 132 -15.64 9.26 -2.73
N ILE A 133 -16.00 9.48 -4.00
CA ILE A 133 -15.12 10.14 -4.98
C ILE A 133 -14.79 11.56 -4.53
N LYS A 134 -15.79 12.32 -4.07
CA LYS A 134 -15.61 13.68 -3.57
C LYS A 134 -14.66 13.74 -2.37
N ILE A 135 -14.78 12.80 -1.43
CA ILE A 135 -13.86 12.69 -0.30
C ILE A 135 -12.46 12.32 -0.78
N PHE A 136 -12.34 11.35 -1.69
CA PHE A 136 -11.06 10.85 -2.18
C PHE A 136 -10.21 11.97 -2.81
N VAL A 137 -10.82 12.83 -3.62
CA VAL A 137 -10.13 13.96 -4.27
C VAL A 137 -10.08 15.24 -3.43
N SER A 138 -10.63 15.26 -2.22
CA SER A 138 -10.55 16.44 -1.35
C SER A 138 -9.10 16.72 -0.90
N ASP A 139 -8.87 17.91 -0.33
CA ASP A 139 -7.54 18.29 0.21
C ASP A 139 -7.32 17.81 1.66
N LYS A 140 -8.20 16.94 2.17
CA LYS A 140 -8.06 16.32 3.49
C LYS A 140 -6.87 15.37 3.54
N ASP A 141 -6.34 15.12 4.73
CA ASP A 141 -5.31 14.11 4.92
C ASP A 141 -5.85 12.68 4.70
N ASN A 142 -4.96 11.74 4.41
CA ASN A 142 -5.32 10.36 4.07
C ASN A 142 -6.08 9.63 5.19
N LYS A 143 -5.81 9.95 6.46
CA LYS A 143 -6.49 9.30 7.59
C LYS A 143 -7.94 9.78 7.65
N THR A 144 -8.17 11.08 7.56
CA THR A 144 -9.52 11.66 7.54
C THR A 144 -10.34 11.12 6.36
N LYS A 145 -9.75 11.08 5.15
CA LYS A 145 -10.39 10.49 3.97
C LYS A 145 -10.81 9.03 4.20
N PHE A 146 -9.91 8.23 4.75
CA PHE A 146 -10.18 6.82 5.06
C PHE A 146 -11.36 6.68 6.04
N GLU A 147 -11.34 7.41 7.14
CA GLU A 147 -12.39 7.34 8.16
C GLU A 147 -13.77 7.74 7.62
N GLU A 148 -13.86 8.81 6.82
CA GLU A 148 -15.12 9.24 6.20
C GLU A 148 -15.64 8.22 5.19
N ILE A 149 -14.77 7.66 4.34
CA ILE A 149 -15.15 6.60 3.39
C ILE A 149 -15.65 5.35 4.13
N GLN A 150 -14.99 4.96 5.24
CA GLN A 150 -15.45 3.80 6.02
C GLN A 150 -16.81 4.05 6.67
N LYS A 151 -17.08 5.27 7.15
CA LYS A 151 -18.40 5.65 7.69
C LYS A 151 -19.50 5.52 6.64
N ILE A 152 -19.24 5.96 5.41
CA ILE A 152 -20.18 5.78 4.29
C ILE A 152 -20.43 4.29 4.06
N LYS A 153 -19.37 3.48 3.92
CA LYS A 153 -19.49 2.04 3.64
C LYS A 153 -20.19 1.26 4.75
N ALA A 154 -20.01 1.64 6.01
CA ALA A 154 -20.62 0.95 7.15
C ALA A 154 -22.16 1.02 7.16
N GLY A 155 -22.74 2.05 6.54
CA GLY A 155 -24.19 2.22 6.44
C GLY A 155 -24.84 1.55 5.22
N LEU A 156 -24.07 0.90 4.35
CA LEU A 156 -24.54 0.38 3.07
C LEU A 156 -24.73 -1.14 3.07
N PRO A 157 -25.72 -1.67 2.32
CA PRO A 157 -25.79 -3.10 2.04
C PRO A 157 -24.51 -3.62 1.37
N SER A 158 -24.11 -4.85 1.68
CA SER A 158 -22.89 -5.48 1.14
C SER A 158 -22.84 -5.49 -0.39
N ALA A 159 -23.99 -5.70 -1.06
CA ALA A 159 -24.10 -5.65 -2.51
C ALA A 159 -23.75 -4.26 -3.09
N VAL A 160 -24.23 -3.19 -2.45
CA VAL A 160 -23.94 -1.81 -2.83
C VAL A 160 -22.46 -1.50 -2.60
N VAL A 161 -21.89 -1.94 -1.48
CA VAL A 161 -20.44 -1.80 -1.22
C VAL A 161 -19.61 -2.55 -2.26
N GLY A 162 -20.04 -3.75 -2.65
CA GLY A 162 -19.39 -4.56 -3.68
C GLY A 162 -19.36 -3.86 -5.03
N GLU A 163 -20.51 -3.32 -5.46
CA GLU A 163 -20.63 -2.56 -6.71
C GLU A 163 -19.73 -1.31 -6.73
N ILE A 164 -19.72 -0.53 -5.64
CA ILE A 164 -18.87 0.66 -5.52
C ILE A 164 -17.38 0.28 -5.57
N ASN A 165 -16.99 -0.82 -4.93
CA ASN A 165 -15.61 -1.30 -4.97
C ASN A 165 -15.22 -1.75 -6.39
N ALA A 166 -16.09 -2.46 -7.10
CA ALA A 166 -15.86 -2.87 -8.49
C ALA A 166 -15.67 -1.65 -9.41
N HIS A 167 -16.50 -0.61 -9.24
CA HIS A 167 -16.36 0.63 -10.00
C HIS A 167 -15.01 1.32 -9.73
N LYS A 168 -14.59 1.40 -8.47
CA LYS A 168 -13.27 1.92 -8.10
C LYS A 168 -12.14 1.12 -8.77
N GLU A 169 -12.25 -0.20 -8.81
CA GLU A 169 -11.27 -1.07 -9.46
C GLU A 169 -11.23 -0.86 -10.97
N GLU A 170 -12.38 -0.68 -11.63
CA GLU A 170 -12.46 -0.37 -13.06
C GLU A 170 -11.72 0.94 -13.39
N ILE A 171 -11.94 2.00 -12.61
CA ILE A 171 -11.23 3.29 -12.78
C ILE A 171 -9.73 3.09 -12.59
N ALA A 172 -9.32 2.38 -11.54
CA ALA A 172 -7.89 2.12 -11.29
C ALA A 172 -7.26 1.28 -12.43
N ASN A 173 -8.00 0.33 -12.99
CA ASN A 173 -7.57 -0.50 -14.12
C ASN A 173 -7.35 0.29 -15.40
N LYS A 174 -8.30 1.15 -15.77
CA LYS A 174 -8.20 2.00 -16.98
C LYS A 174 -6.96 2.90 -16.96
N LEU A 175 -6.54 3.30 -15.77
CA LEU A 175 -5.40 4.19 -15.58
C LEU A 175 -4.07 3.45 -15.41
N GLY A 176 -4.06 2.11 -15.50
CA GLY A 176 -2.86 1.30 -15.28
C GLY A 176 -2.32 1.41 -13.85
N ILE A 177 -3.17 1.81 -12.90
CA ILE A 177 -2.83 1.99 -11.49
C ILE A 177 -2.94 0.66 -10.73
N THR A 178 -3.54 -0.35 -11.35
CA THR A 178 -3.65 -1.71 -10.81
C THR A 178 -2.40 -2.58 -10.98
N PRO A 179 -2.23 -3.60 -10.11
CA PRO A 179 -3.18 -4.00 -9.07
C PRO A 179 -3.01 -3.15 -7.81
N LEU A 180 -4.10 -2.50 -7.38
CA LEU A 180 -4.21 -2.04 -5.97
C LEU A 180 -4.51 -3.24 -5.05
N HIS A 181 -4.85 -4.39 -5.65
CA HIS A 181 -5.13 -5.67 -5.04
C HIS A 181 -4.46 -6.76 -5.87
N HIS A 182 -3.32 -7.28 -5.45
CA HIS A 182 -2.84 -8.54 -6.01
C HIS A 182 -3.69 -9.67 -5.43
N HIS A 183 -4.23 -10.53 -6.29
CA HIS A 183 -4.95 -11.77 -5.98
C HIS A 183 -4.26 -12.60 -4.89
#